data_AF-A0A957V0N3-F1
#
_entry.id   AF-A0A957V0N3-F1
#
_cell.length_a   1.000
_cell.length_b   1.000
_cell.length_c   1.000
_cell.angle_alpha   90.00
_cell.angle_beta   90.00
_cell.angle_gamma   90.00
#
_symmetry.space_group_name_H-M   'P 1'
#
loop_
_entity.id
_entity.type
_entity.pdbx_description
1 polymer ?
#
loop_
_entity_poly.entity_id
_entity_poly.type
_entity_poly.pdbx_seq_one_letter_code
_entity_poly.pdbx_strand_id
1 'polypeptide(L)'
;DRPNVRFAWDPANFVQVGEADVTARGWPVLSQYIGYVHIKDAFLRDGTVCAAGEGDGHVGSLLEHLRAAGYQGVLALEPHLAIAGHSSGFSGPEGMAYAVKALRSLMEQAGCEEVSG
;
A
#
# COMPACT_ATOMS: atom_id res chain seq x y z
N ASP A 1 -14.39 7.96 -20.22
CA ASP A 1 -14.52 6.92 -19.19
C ASP A 1 -14.39 5.54 -19.80
N ARG A 2 -13.48 4.70 -19.33
CA ARG A 2 -13.40 3.28 -19.72
C ARG A 2 -13.67 2.44 -18.46
N PRO A 3 -14.85 1.81 -18.33
CA PRO A 3 -15.25 1.17 -17.07
C PRO A 3 -14.34 0.02 -16.63
N ASN A 4 -13.58 -0.55 -17.56
CA ASN A 4 -12.68 -1.68 -17.33
C ASN A 4 -11.22 -1.24 -17.06
N VAL A 5 -10.93 0.06 -17.05
CA VAL A 5 -9.60 0.58 -16.74
C VAL A 5 -9.67 1.27 -15.38
N ARG A 6 -8.97 0.70 -14.39
CA ARG A 6 -8.91 1.19 -13.03
C ARG A 6 -7.47 1.49 -12.62
N PHE A 7 -7.33 2.36 -11.64
CA PHE A 7 -6.06 2.73 -11.05
C PHE A 7 -5.66 1.70 -9.98
N ALA A 8 -4.40 1.26 -10.06
CA ALA A 8 -3.76 0.47 -9.01
C ALA A 8 -2.95 1.42 -8.14
N TRP A 9 -3.37 1.61 -6.90
CA TRP A 9 -2.68 2.48 -5.96
C TRP A 9 -1.54 1.72 -5.29
N ASP A 10 -0.30 2.22 -5.43
CA ASP A 10 0.89 1.69 -4.78
C ASP A 10 1.61 2.82 -4.05
N PRO A 11 1.57 2.87 -2.70
CA PRO A 11 2.18 3.94 -1.91
C PRO A 11 3.69 4.10 -2.13
N ALA A 12 4.42 2.99 -2.29
CA ALA A 12 5.86 3.01 -2.48
C ALA A 12 6.25 3.71 -3.79
N ASN A 13 5.47 3.53 -4.87
CA ASN A 13 5.76 4.17 -6.15
C ASN A 13 5.67 5.70 -6.07
N PHE A 14 4.72 6.25 -5.29
CA PHE A 14 4.64 7.70 -5.06
C PHE A 14 5.87 8.21 -4.31
N VAL A 15 6.26 7.53 -3.24
CA VAL A 15 7.45 7.88 -2.45
C VAL A 15 8.72 7.84 -3.31
N GLN A 16 8.86 6.82 -4.15
CA GLN A 16 10.04 6.65 -5.00
C GLN A 16 10.20 7.72 -6.09
N VAL A 17 9.12 8.44 -6.43
CA VAL A 17 9.18 9.63 -7.30
C VAL A 17 9.23 10.94 -6.51
N GLY A 18 9.39 10.87 -5.19
CA GLY A 18 9.57 12.02 -4.30
C GLY A 18 8.28 12.67 -3.80
N GLU A 19 7.12 11.99 -3.89
CA GLU A 19 5.87 12.50 -3.33
C GLU A 19 5.84 12.30 -1.81
N ALA A 20 5.86 13.40 -1.05
CA ALA A 20 5.87 13.36 0.41
C ALA A 20 4.47 13.30 1.04
N ASP A 21 3.42 13.72 0.33
CA ASP A 21 2.05 13.80 0.85
C ASP A 21 1.13 12.82 0.10
N VAL A 22 1.57 11.57 -0.03
CA VAL A 22 0.97 10.54 -0.91
C VAL A 22 -0.56 10.48 -0.83
N THR A 23 -1.11 10.19 0.35
CA THR A 23 -2.56 10.07 0.53
C THR A 23 -3.27 11.42 0.44
N ALA A 24 -2.76 12.45 1.12
CA ALA A 24 -3.40 13.78 1.17
C ALA A 24 -3.53 14.43 -0.21
N ARG A 25 -2.53 14.27 -1.09
CA ARG A 25 -2.54 14.83 -2.45
C ARG A 25 -3.16 13.90 -3.48
N GLY A 26 -2.93 12.59 -3.37
CA GLY A 26 -3.44 11.62 -4.33
C GLY A 26 -4.94 11.31 -4.16
N TRP A 27 -5.45 11.27 -2.93
CA TRP A 27 -6.81 10.81 -2.64
C TRP A 27 -7.89 11.65 -3.33
N PRO A 28 -7.84 13.00 -3.28
CA PRO A 28 -8.86 13.84 -3.93
C PRO A 28 -8.95 13.65 -5.45
N VAL A 29 -7.88 13.19 -6.09
CA VAL A 29 -7.78 13.09 -7.56
C VAL A 29 -7.94 11.66 -8.07
N LEU A 30 -7.52 10.65 -7.30
CA LEU A 30 -7.44 9.26 -7.78
C LEU A 30 -8.48 8.33 -7.16
N SER A 31 -9.08 8.67 -6.02
CA SER A 31 -9.96 7.76 -5.24
C SER A 31 -11.08 7.11 -6.06
N GLN A 32 -11.76 7.89 -6.91
CA GLN A 32 -12.84 7.41 -7.78
C GLN A 32 -12.41 6.39 -8.85
N TYR A 33 -11.11 6.29 -9.13
CA TYR A 33 -10.55 5.39 -10.13
C TYR A 33 -9.92 4.15 -9.51
N ILE A 34 -9.75 4.09 -8.18
CA ILE A 34 -9.09 2.97 -7.49
C ILE A 34 -9.91 1.70 -7.71
N GLY A 35 -9.30 0.71 -8.35
CA GLY A 35 -9.84 -0.65 -8.42
C GLY A 35 -9.09 -1.60 -7.49
N TYR A 36 -7.83 -1.31 -7.21
CA TYR A 36 -6.89 -2.22 -6.58
C TYR A 36 -5.82 -1.46 -5.81
N VAL A 37 -5.34 -2.02 -4.70
CA VAL A 37 -4.29 -1.39 -3.87
C VAL A 37 -3.17 -2.39 -3.61
N HIS A 38 -1.96 -2.02 -4.00
CA HIS A 38 -0.74 -2.73 -3.61
C HIS A 38 -0.30 -2.23 -2.24
N ILE A 39 -0.05 -3.17 -1.33
CA ILE A 39 0.45 -2.87 0.01
C ILE A 39 1.95 -3.05 -0.01
N LYS A 40 2.63 -1.91 -0.09
CA LYS A 40 4.07 -1.73 -0.02
C LYS A 40 4.35 -0.29 0.42
N ASP A 41 5.44 -0.09 1.15
CA ASP A 41 5.86 1.23 1.61
C ASP A 41 7.31 1.48 1.18
N ALA A 42 7.75 2.73 1.26
CA ALA A 42 9.13 3.10 0.99
C ALA A 42 9.55 4.32 1.79
N PHE A 43 10.86 4.51 1.95
CA PHE A 43 11.42 5.71 2.57
C PHE A 43 11.74 6.78 1.53
N LEU A 44 11.30 8.02 1.74
CA LEU A 44 11.63 9.17 0.87
C LEU A 44 13.12 9.44 0.78
N ARG A 45 13.88 9.13 1.84
CA ARG A 45 15.31 9.44 1.93
C ARG A 45 16.15 8.75 0.86
N ASP A 46 15.77 7.54 0.46
CA ASP A 46 16.58 6.66 -0.39
C ASP A 46 15.75 5.77 -1.34
N GLY A 47 14.42 5.84 -1.29
CA GLY A 47 13.51 5.03 -2.10
C GLY A 47 13.52 3.55 -1.73
N THR A 48 14.14 3.16 -0.62
CA THR A 48 14.18 1.76 -0.18
C THR A 48 12.81 1.31 0.29
N VAL A 49 12.45 0.09 -0.11
CA VAL A 49 11.16 -0.52 0.18
C VAL A 49 11.13 -1.08 1.59
N CYS A 50 10.01 -0.89 2.29
CA CYS A 50 9.76 -1.41 3.62
C CYS A 50 8.31 -1.91 3.76
N ALA A 51 7.98 -2.46 4.94
CA ALA A 51 6.63 -2.94 5.18
C ALA A 51 5.66 -1.75 5.37
N ALA A 52 4.38 -2.01 5.16
CA ALA A 52 3.32 -1.03 5.32
C ALA A 52 3.41 -0.33 6.69
N GLY A 53 3.48 1.00 6.68
CA GLY A 53 3.48 1.83 7.89
C GLY A 53 4.86 2.08 8.49
N GLU A 54 5.92 1.51 7.92
CA GLU A 54 7.30 1.83 8.30
C GLU A 54 7.86 3.01 7.52
N GLY A 55 7.30 3.28 6.34
CA GLY A 55 7.79 4.27 5.39
C GLY A 55 6.95 5.54 5.36
N ASP A 56 7.19 6.30 4.30
CA ASP A 56 6.61 7.62 4.04
C ASP A 56 5.41 7.55 3.08
N GLY A 57 4.91 6.35 2.77
CA GLY A 57 3.79 6.12 1.83
C GLY A 57 2.41 6.40 2.41
N HIS A 58 2.31 6.73 3.70
CA HIS A 58 1.04 7.06 4.37
C HIS A 58 -0.03 5.97 4.29
N VAL A 59 0.37 4.70 4.37
CA VAL A 59 -0.51 3.53 4.22
C VAL A 59 -1.66 3.53 5.24
N GLY A 60 -1.40 3.86 6.50
CA GLY A 60 -2.45 3.93 7.53
C GLY A 60 -3.56 4.94 7.16
N SER A 61 -3.17 6.14 6.72
CA SER A 61 -4.13 7.15 6.26
C SER A 61 -4.91 6.69 5.02
N LEU A 62 -4.25 5.98 4.09
CA LEU A 62 -4.93 5.41 2.92
C LEU A 62 -6.01 4.41 3.34
N LEU A 63 -5.73 3.52 4.30
CA LEU A 63 -6.70 2.55 4.81
C LEU A 63 -7.91 3.23 5.48
N GLU A 64 -7.69 4.28 6.26
CA GLU A 64 -8.78 5.07 6.85
C GLU A 64 -9.71 5.67 5.79
N HIS A 65 -9.12 6.23 4.72
CA HIS A 65 -9.86 6.80 3.60
C HIS A 65 -10.63 5.72 2.80
N LEU A 66 -10.00 4.59 2.53
CA LEU A 66 -10.62 3.44 1.85
C LEU A 66 -11.82 2.93 2.65
N ARG A 67 -11.67 2.76 3.96
CA ARG A 67 -12.76 2.36 4.86
C ARG A 67 -13.88 3.40 4.85
N ALA A 68 -13.55 4.68 5.03
CA ALA A 68 -14.55 5.75 5.06
C ALA A 68 -15.33 5.88 3.73
N ALA A 69 -14.68 5.54 2.60
CA ALA A 69 -15.31 5.48 1.29
C ALA A 69 -16.10 4.18 1.02
N GLY A 70 -16.12 3.23 1.96
CA GLY A 70 -16.79 1.95 1.78
C GLY A 70 -16.14 1.06 0.71
N TYR A 71 -14.82 1.18 0.51
CA TYR A 71 -14.10 0.32 -0.43
C TYR A 71 -14.20 -1.16 -0.01
N GLN A 72 -14.51 -2.04 -0.96
CA GLN A 72 -14.68 -3.49 -0.78
C GLN A 72 -13.78 -4.28 -1.75
N GLY A 73 -12.71 -3.67 -2.25
CA GLY A 73 -11.78 -4.32 -3.17
C GLY A 73 -10.64 -5.03 -2.45
N VAL A 74 -9.67 -5.51 -3.25
CA VAL A 74 -8.57 -6.33 -2.75
C VAL A 74 -7.36 -5.47 -2.39
N LEU A 75 -6.80 -5.74 -1.21
CA LEU A 75 -5.47 -5.29 -0.80
C LEU A 75 -4.46 -6.39 -1.13
N ALA A 76 -3.49 -6.11 -1.98
CA ALA A 76 -2.50 -7.08 -2.42
C ALA A 76 -1.16 -6.83 -1.77
N LEU A 77 -0.75 -7.77 -0.94
CA LEU A 77 0.50 -7.68 -0.22
C LEU A 77 1.67 -8.09 -1.11
N GLU A 78 2.61 -7.18 -1.36
CA GLU A 78 3.86 -7.49 -2.04
C GLU A 78 4.99 -7.61 -1.02
N PRO A 79 5.42 -8.82 -0.65
CA PRO A 79 6.35 -9.01 0.44
C PRO A 79 7.80 -8.77 0.02
N HIS A 80 8.12 -8.10 -1.09
CA HIS A 80 9.48 -8.00 -1.70
C HIS A 80 10.51 -7.18 -0.88
N LEU A 81 10.42 -7.26 0.45
CA LEU A 81 11.24 -6.64 1.50
C LEU A 81 12.72 -7.03 1.51
N ALA A 82 13.13 -8.15 0.89
CA ALA A 82 14.54 -8.54 0.82
C ALA A 82 15.28 -7.75 -0.28
N ILE A 83 15.99 -6.70 0.18
CA ILE A 83 17.16 -6.03 -0.41
C ILE A 83 17.19 -5.93 -1.94
N ALA A 84 16.93 -4.71 -2.40
CA ALA A 84 17.34 -4.10 -3.68
C ALA A 84 18.34 -4.92 -4.52
N GLY A 85 17.81 -5.70 -5.43
CA GLY A 85 18.44 -6.08 -6.69
C GLY A 85 17.38 -5.98 -7.77
N HIS A 86 17.66 -5.24 -8.84
CA HIS A 86 16.78 -5.19 -10.01
C HIS A 86 16.43 -6.62 -10.42
N SER A 87 15.15 -6.99 -10.25
CA SER A 87 14.57 -8.32 -10.47
C SER A 87 14.78 -9.31 -9.29
N SER A 88 13.67 -9.75 -8.68
CA SER A 88 13.52 -10.91 -7.77
C SER A 88 13.83 -10.74 -6.27
N GLY A 89 13.29 -9.72 -5.60
CA GLY A 89 13.29 -9.65 -4.12
C GLY A 89 12.39 -10.72 -3.50
N PHE A 90 12.86 -11.95 -3.33
CA PHE A 90 12.10 -12.99 -2.62
C PHE A 90 12.40 -12.90 -1.12
N SER A 91 11.40 -12.53 -0.32
CA SER A 91 11.58 -12.35 1.14
C SER A 91 11.33 -13.60 1.97
N GLY A 92 11.02 -14.71 1.31
CA GLY A 92 10.70 -15.96 2.00
C GLY A 92 9.41 -15.92 2.82
N PRO A 93 9.05 -17.07 3.44
CA PRO A 93 7.89 -17.17 4.33
C PRO A 93 7.94 -16.19 5.50
N GLU A 94 9.12 -15.92 6.04
CA GLU A 94 9.30 -15.02 7.19
C GLU A 94 9.01 -13.57 6.81
N GLY A 95 9.50 -13.11 5.65
CA GLY A 95 9.21 -11.76 5.15
C GLY A 95 7.74 -11.58 4.79
N MET A 96 7.09 -12.62 4.26
CA MET A 96 5.63 -12.60 4.05
C MET A 96 4.88 -12.50 5.38
N ALA A 97 5.23 -13.32 6.37
CA ALA A 97 4.58 -13.28 7.69
C ALA A 97 4.76 -11.91 8.37
N TYR A 98 5.93 -11.29 8.20
CA TYR A 98 6.20 -9.93 8.68
C TYR A 98 5.29 -8.89 8.00
N ALA A 99 5.24 -8.92 6.67
CA ALA A 99 4.42 -7.99 5.89
C ALA A 99 2.93 -8.14 6.21
N VAL A 100 2.43 -9.37 6.37
CA VAL A 100 1.05 -9.65 6.79
C VAL A 100 0.77 -9.07 8.17
N LYS A 101 1.69 -9.29 9.12
CA LYS A 101 1.54 -8.77 10.48
C LYS A 101 1.49 -7.24 10.50
N ALA A 102 2.40 -6.58 9.78
CA ALA A 102 2.42 -5.12 9.68
C ALA A 102 1.13 -4.56 9.08
N LEU A 103 0.66 -5.13 7.96
CA LEU A 103 -0.60 -4.72 7.34
C LEU A 103 -1.79 -4.93 8.28
N ARG A 104 -1.90 -6.09 8.93
CA ARG A 104 -3.01 -6.37 9.85
C ARG A 104 -3.03 -5.42 11.04
N SER A 105 -1.88 -5.07 11.59
CA SER A 105 -1.80 -4.06 12.66
C SER A 105 -2.29 -2.68 12.20
N LEU A 106 -1.97 -2.25 10.98
CA LEU A 106 -2.52 -1.01 10.43
C LEU A 106 -4.02 -1.09 10.16
N MET A 107 -4.50 -2.21 9.62
CA MET A 107 -5.92 -2.43 9.38
C MET A 107 -6.72 -2.37 10.69
N GLU A 108 -6.21 -2.98 11.76
CA GLU A 108 -6.82 -2.91 13.09
C GLU A 108 -6.90 -1.47 13.61
N GLN A 109 -5.81 -0.71 13.51
CA GLN A 109 -5.77 0.71 13.90
C GLN A 109 -6.74 1.56 13.07
N ALA A 110 -6.82 1.29 11.77
CA ALA A 110 -7.74 1.96 10.85
C ALA A 110 -9.18 1.43 10.96
N GLY A 111 -9.47 0.44 11.81
CA GLY A 111 -10.79 -0.19 11.95
C GLY A 111 -11.31 -0.84 10.65
N CYS A 112 -10.41 -1.41 9.85
CA CYS A 112 -10.74 -2.20 8.67
C CYS A 112 -11.00 -3.66 9.06
N GLU A 113 -11.97 -4.28 8.42
CA GLU A 113 -12.27 -5.70 8.62
C GLU A 113 -11.78 -6.52 7.40
N GLU A 114 -11.00 -7.57 7.66
CA GLU A 114 -10.64 -8.57 6.66
C GLU A 114 -11.81 -9.56 6.54
N VAL A 115 -12.40 -9.65 5.35
CA VAL A 115 -13.50 -10.59 5.08
C VAL A 115 -12.92 -11.81 4.37
N SER A 116 -13.04 -12.99 4.96
CA SER A 116 -12.70 -14.24 4.27
C SER A 116 -13.65 -14.44 3.10
N GLY A 117 -13.11 -14.52 1.88
CA GLY A 117 -13.84 -14.84 0.66
C GLY A 117 -14.24 -16.31 0.53
#